data_AF-A0A948UIL1-F1
#
_entry.id   AF-A0A948UIL1-F1
#
_cell.length_a   1.000
_cell.length_b   1.000
_cell.length_c   1.000
_cell.angle_alpha   90.00
_cell.angle_beta   90.00
_cell.angle_gamma   90.00
#
_symmetry.space_group_name_H-M   'P 1'
#
loop_
_entity.id
_entity.type
_entity.pdbx_description
1 polymer ?
#
loop_
_entity_poly.entity_id
_entity_poly.type
_entity_poly.pdbx_seq_one_letter_code
_entity_poly.pdbx_strand_id
1 'polypeptide(L)'
;MPQILVFGDSIAYGAWDKEGGWVERLKVFTNRKAISSGLEFYCAVYNLAIDGDYTRTLLKRLESETKQRADVGQETIFVFAIGKNDAISNKKSVFWT
;
A
#
# COMPACT_ATOMS: atom_id res chain seq x y z
N MET A 1 5.37 -17.98 4.17
CA MET A 1 4.19 -17.12 3.99
C MET A 1 4.63 -15.79 3.40
N PRO A 2 4.49 -15.61 2.08
CA PRO A 2 4.83 -14.36 1.44
C PRO A 2 3.98 -13.19 1.95
N GLN A 3 4.55 -12.00 1.95
CA GLN A 3 3.91 -10.78 2.39
C GLN A 3 4.02 -9.71 1.31
N ILE A 4 2.95 -8.95 1.09
CA ILE A 4 2.94 -7.84 0.15
C ILE A 4 2.78 -6.54 0.95
N LEU A 5 3.79 -5.68 0.89
CA LEU A 5 3.76 -4.34 1.45
C LEU A 5 3.54 -3.34 0.31
N VAL A 6 2.36 -2.71 0.29
CA VAL A 6 1.99 -1.72 -0.73
C VAL A 6 2.20 -0.33 -0.17
N PHE A 7 3.19 0.39 -0.68
CA PHE A 7 3.40 1.81 -0.39
C PHE A 7 2.88 2.65 -1.57
N GLY A 8 2.27 3.79 -1.27
CA GLY A 8 1.72 4.64 -2.31
C GLY A 8 1.01 5.88 -1.81
N ASP A 9 0.36 6.57 -2.73
CA ASP A 9 -0.48 7.73 -2.45
C ASP A 9 -1.98 7.38 -2.39
N SER A 10 -2.83 8.40 -2.55
CA SER A 10 -4.29 8.32 -2.58
C SER A 10 -4.85 7.20 -3.46
N ILE A 11 -4.17 6.88 -4.57
CA ILE A 11 -4.61 5.85 -5.51
C ILE A 11 -4.50 4.46 -4.89
N ALA A 12 -3.37 4.14 -4.26
CA ALA A 12 -3.18 2.87 -3.55
C ALA A 12 -3.90 2.84 -2.20
N TYR A 13 -4.05 3.99 -1.54
CA TYR A 13 -4.87 4.13 -0.33
C TYR A 13 -6.34 3.73 -0.59
N GLY A 14 -6.83 3.91 -1.82
CA GLY A 14 -8.21 3.62 -2.20
C GLY A 14 -9.16 4.81 -1.97
N ALA A 15 -8.63 6.03 -2.05
CA ALA A 15 -9.43 7.24 -1.85
C ALA A 15 -10.65 7.25 -2.78
N TRP A 16 -11.83 7.49 -2.19
CA TRP A 16 -13.14 7.59 -2.87
C TRP A 16 -13.73 6.29 -3.42
N ASP A 17 -13.05 5.14 -3.25
CA ASP A 17 -13.63 3.84 -3.57
C ASP A 17 -14.37 3.27 -2.36
N LYS A 18 -15.67 3.00 -2.52
CA LYS A 18 -16.53 2.43 -1.48
C LYS A 18 -16.08 1.02 -1.04
N GLU A 19 -15.30 0.34 -1.87
CA GLU A 19 -14.80 -1.01 -1.61
C GLU A 19 -13.31 -1.05 -1.22
N GLY A 20 -12.67 0.11 -0.97
CA GLY A 20 -11.30 0.17 -0.45
C GLY A 20 -10.18 0.13 -1.51
N GLY A 21 -10.49 0.28 -2.79
CA GLY A 21 -9.48 0.44 -3.85
C GLY A 21 -8.94 -0.88 -4.38
N TRP A 22 -7.91 -0.78 -5.23
CA TRP A 22 -7.32 -1.96 -5.87
C TRP A 22 -6.53 -2.83 -4.88
N VAL A 23 -5.95 -2.23 -3.83
CA VAL A 23 -5.21 -2.96 -2.80
C VAL A 23 -6.15 -3.85 -1.97
N GLU A 24 -7.35 -3.36 -1.65
CA GLU A 24 -8.35 -4.20 -0.98
C GLU A 24 -8.83 -5.33 -1.88
N ARG A 25 -9.02 -5.08 -3.19
CA ARG A 25 -9.35 -6.16 -4.15
C ARG A 25 -8.24 -7.20 -4.25
N LEU A 26 -6.98 -6.79 -4.21
CA LEU A 26 -5.83 -7.71 -4.15
C LEU A 26 -5.87 -8.57 -2.87
N LYS A 27 -6.14 -7.94 -1.72
CA LYS A 27 -6.28 -8.65 -0.43
C LYS A 27 -7.44 -9.65 -0.45
N VAL A 28 -8.60 -9.26 -0.99
CA VAL A 28 -9.75 -10.16 -1.16
C VAL A 28 -9.38 -11.34 -2.07
N PHE A 29 -8.64 -11.10 -3.15
CA PHE A 29 -8.16 -12.15 -4.04
C PHE A 29 -7.22 -13.14 -3.34
N THR A 30 -6.22 -12.67 -2.59
CA THR A 30 -5.30 -13.56 -1.86
C THR A 30 -6.03 -14.35 -0.77
N ASN A 31 -6.96 -13.71 -0.06
CA ASN A 31 -7.80 -14.37 0.95
C ASN A 31 -8.68 -15.47 0.35
N ARG A 32 -9.33 -15.20 -0.80
CA ARG A 32 -10.14 -16.22 -1.50
C ARG A 32 -9.31 -17.41 -1.90
N LYS A 33 -8.10 -17.18 -2.45
CA LYS A 33 -7.17 -18.27 -2.77
C LYS A 33 -6.81 -19.08 -1.54
N ALA A 34 -6.47 -18.41 -0.43
CA ALA A 34 -6.12 -19.08 0.82
C ALA A 34 -7.25 -19.96 1.35
N ILE A 35 -8.48 -19.45 1.37
CA ILE A 35 -9.66 -20.21 1.79
C ILE A 35 -9.88 -21.42 0.86
N SER A 36 -9.81 -21.21 -0.46
CA SER A 36 -10.05 -22.27 -1.44
C SER A 36 -9.00 -23.39 -1.41
N SER A 37 -7.76 -23.08 -0.98
CA SER A 37 -6.68 -24.04 -0.85
C SER A 37 -6.61 -24.69 0.54
N GLY A 38 -7.61 -24.51 1.41
CA GLY A 38 -7.53 -25.00 2.80
C GLY A 38 -6.36 -24.41 3.59
N LEU A 39 -5.98 -23.16 3.30
CA LEU A 39 -4.85 -22.43 3.88
C LEU A 39 -3.44 -22.93 3.47
N GLU A 40 -3.33 -23.85 2.50
CA GLU A 40 -2.02 -24.24 1.94
C GLU A 40 -1.30 -23.08 1.23
N PHE A 41 -2.05 -22.21 0.55
CA PHE A 41 -1.58 -20.92 0.08
C PHE A 41 -2.00 -19.84 1.08
N TYR A 42 -1.06 -19.02 1.55
CA TYR A 42 -1.39 -17.86 2.37
C TYR A 42 -0.42 -16.71 2.09
N CYS A 43 -0.98 -15.55 1.76
CA CYS A 43 -0.23 -14.34 1.44
C CYS A 43 -0.89 -13.13 2.10
N ALA A 44 -0.17 -12.50 3.02
CA ALA A 44 -0.64 -11.31 3.72
C ALA A 44 -0.46 -10.07 2.82
N VAL A 45 -1.46 -9.19 2.81
CA VAL A 45 -1.42 -7.93 2.05
C VAL A 45 -1.61 -6.77 3.02
N TYR A 46 -0.62 -5.87 3.06
CA TYR A 46 -0.64 -4.68 3.90
C TYR A 46 -0.70 -3.43 3.01
N ASN A 47 -1.79 -2.68 3.12
CA ASN A 47 -1.90 -1.36 2.51
C ASN A 47 -1.23 -0.32 3.42
N LEU A 48 -0.10 0.22 2.98
CA LEU A 48 0.71 1.26 3.64
C LEU A 48 0.72 2.56 2.84
N ALA A 49 -0.21 2.70 1.90
CA ALA A 49 -0.40 3.93 1.18
C ALA A 49 -1.04 4.99 2.08
N ILE A 50 -0.62 6.24 1.89
CA ILE A 50 -1.12 7.39 2.66
C ILE A 50 -1.63 8.42 1.66
N ASP A 51 -2.84 8.94 1.86
CA ASP A 51 -3.37 10.00 1.01
C ASP A 51 -2.44 11.23 1.01
N GLY A 52 -2.25 11.83 -0.16
CA GLY A 52 -1.35 12.98 -0.32
C GLY A 52 0.14 12.69 -0.16
N ASP A 53 0.57 11.43 -0.02
CA ASP A 53 1.99 11.10 0.19
C ASP A 53 2.85 11.45 -1.02
N TYR A 54 4.10 11.83 -0.77
CA TYR A 54 5.13 12.10 -1.77
C TYR A 54 6.26 11.06 -1.63
N THR A 55 7.06 10.88 -2.68
CA THR A 55 8.23 9.97 -2.60
C THR A 55 9.18 10.31 -1.45
N ARG A 56 9.42 11.62 -1.20
CA ARG A 56 10.30 12.10 -0.13
C ARG A 56 9.79 11.80 1.29
N THR A 57 8.47 11.71 1.48
CA THR A 57 7.86 11.41 2.79
C THR A 57 7.73 9.91 2.99
N LEU A 58 7.39 9.16 1.94
CA LEU A 58 7.48 7.70 1.90
C LEU A 58 8.89 7.22 2.26
N LEU A 59 9.94 7.82 1.69
CA LEU A 59 11.33 7.42 1.98
C LEU A 59 11.67 7.49 3.48
N LYS A 60 11.09 8.44 4.22
CA LYS A 60 11.33 8.61 5.67
C LYS A 60 10.65 7.54 6.54
N ARG A 61 9.58 6.93 6.05
CA ARG A 61 8.78 5.94 6.80
C ARG A 61 8.98 4.50 6.30
N LEU A 62 9.62 4.32 5.14
CA LEU A 62 9.82 3.02 4.52
C LEU A 62 10.43 2.00 5.49
N GLU A 63 11.58 2.34 6.09
CA GLU A 63 12.30 1.41 6.96
C GLU A 63 11.50 1.08 8.24
N SER A 64 10.97 2.09 8.92
CA SER A 64 10.26 1.91 10.19
C SER A 64 8.95 1.13 10.02
N GLU A 65 8.18 1.40 8.97
CA GLU A 65 6.94 0.67 8.70
C GLU A 65 7.17 -0.75 8.20
N THR A 66 8.24 -0.96 7.41
CA THR A 66 8.64 -2.30 6.95
C THR A 66 9.03 -3.17 8.14
N LYS A 67 9.86 -2.66 9.06
CA LYS A 67 10.31 -3.39 10.26
C LYS A 67 9.17 -3.85 11.17
N GLN A 68 8.03 -3.17 11.14
CA GLN A 68 6.85 -3.54 11.94
C GLN A 68 5.98 -4.63 11.31
N ARG A 69 6.22 -4.97 10.04
CA ARG A 69 5.32 -5.84 9.25
C ARG A 69 6.04 -7.02 8.62
N ALA A 70 7.21 -6.79 8.03
CA ALA A 70 7.99 -7.83 7.41
C ALA A 70 8.54 -8.78 8.46
N ASP A 71 8.08 -10.02 8.45
CA ASP A 71 8.61 -11.05 9.33
C ASP A 71 9.98 -11.53 8.83
N VAL A 72 10.91 -11.70 9.78
CA VAL A 72 12.25 -12.22 9.48
C VAL A 72 12.15 -13.61 8.87
N GLY A 73 12.80 -13.82 7.72
CA GLY A 73 12.83 -15.10 7.02
C GLY A 73 11.60 -15.39 6.15
N GLN A 74 10.68 -14.43 6.00
CA GLN A 74 9.57 -14.53 5.04
C GLN A 74 9.88 -13.75 3.77
N GLU A 75 9.44 -14.27 2.62
CA GLU A 75 9.49 -13.53 1.36
C GLU A 75 8.62 -12.27 1.46
N THR A 76 9.22 -11.11 1.20
CA THR A 76 8.52 -9.82 1.23
C THR A 76 8.56 -9.19 -0.15
N ILE A 77 7.38 -8.92 -0.69
CA ILE A 77 7.17 -8.24 -1.97
C ILE A 77 6.81 -6.79 -1.68
N PHE A 78 7.60 -5.87 -2.22
CA PHE A 78 7.32 -4.44 -2.14
C PHE A 78 6.63 -3.97 -3.41
N VAL A 79 5.52 -3.24 -3.25
CA VAL A 79 4.82 -2.59 -4.37
C VAL A 79 4.80 -1.10 -4.10
N PHE A 80 5.34 -0.31 -5.03
CA PHE A 80 5.36 1.14 -4.95
C PHE A 80 4.41 1.73 -6.00
N ALA A 81 3.37 2.41 -5.55
CA ALA A 81 2.39 3.13 -6.36
C ALA A 81 2.34 4.59 -5.91
N ILE A 82 3.42 5.32 -6.21
CA ILE A 82 3.71 6.67 -5.72
C ILE A 82 4.23 7.55 -6.85
N GLY A 83 4.14 8.87 -6.71
CA GLY A 83 4.77 9.84 -7.62
C GLY A 83 3.79 10.84 -8.24
N LYS A 84 2.47 10.59 -8.18
CA LYS A 84 1.45 11.52 -8.67
C LYS A 84 1.55 12.88 -7.98
N ASN A 85 1.74 12.89 -6.67
CA ASN A 85 1.88 14.12 -5.90
C ASN A 85 3.22 14.82 -6.15
N ASP A 86 4.30 14.08 -6.38
CA ASP A 86 5.61 14.62 -6.77
C ASP A 86 5.56 15.36 -8.11
N ALA A 87 4.72 14.90 -9.05
CA ALA A 87 4.53 15.52 -10.36
C ALA A 87 3.66 16.79 -10.36
N ILE A 88 3.10 17.21 -9.21
CA ILE A 88 2.30 18.43 -9.13
C ILE A 88 3.24 19.64 -9.30
N SER A 89 3.23 20.22 -10.51
CA SER A 89 4.07 21.36 -10.90
C SER A 89 3.59 22.73 -10.38
N ASN A 90 2.51 22.77 -9.58
CA ASN A 90 1.84 24.02 -9.25
C ASN A 90 1.42 24.07 -7.78
N LYS A 91 2.26 24.63 -6.92
CA LYS A 91 1.81 25.14 -5.60
C LYS A 91 1.07 26.46 -5.82
N LYS A 92 -0.09 26.45 -6.47
CA LYS A 92 -1.06 27.51 -6.17
C LYS A 92 -1.54 27.20 -4.76
N SER A 93 -1.05 27.96 -3.79
CA SER A 93 -1.51 27.99 -2.43
C SER A 93 -3.00 28.32 -2.42
N VAL A 94 -3.84 27.29 -2.54
CA VAL A 94 -5.26 27.40 -2.25
C VAL A 94 -5.38 27.22 -0.74
N PHE A 95 -5.26 28.33 -0.02
CA PHE A 95 -5.76 28.42 1.33
C PHE A 95 -7.28 28.32 1.24
N TRP A 96 -7.85 27.24 1.76
CA TRP A 96 -9.26 27.21 2.09
C TRP A 96 -9.40 27.90 3.45
N THR A 97 -9.64 29.21 3.43
CA THR A 97 -10.21 29.97 4.55
C THR A 97 -11.73 29.96 4.43
#